data_AF-A0A914QIW2-F1
#
_entry.id   AF-A0A914QIW2-F1
#
_cell.length_a   1.000
_cell.length_b   1.000
_cell.length_c   1.000
_cell.angle_alpha   90.00
_cell.angle_beta   90.00
_cell.angle_gamma   90.00
#
_symmetry.space_group_name_H-M   'P 1'
#
loop_
_entity.id
_entity.type
_entity.pdbx_description
1 polymer ?
#
loop_
_entity_poly.entity_id
_entity_poly.type
_entity_poly.pdbx_seq_one_letter_code
_entity_poly.pdbx_strand_id
1 'polypeptide(L)'
;MDFRNRESHLKILLQNLHPFLEKQQIDYSIFVVEQISNSTFNKAKLMNAGFIEASKMYDWDCFIFHDVDLIPENDQNIYSCPENPRHMSVYVSKFNYELPYSRIMGGVVAISGKHFVETNGYSNSYWGWGGEDDDFYNRIVYGAGFEVTRYSGDEIPKYKSIDHGRDQGNHANPCVFTIMEDTRFRYRCDGLSNCNYKIISSTIKHLYNHFFVDVLEKESRERLHAEKKVYKNC
;
A
#
# COMPACT_ATOMS: atom_id res chain seq x y z
N MET A 1 -5.10 4.81 -1.04
CA MET A 1 -5.85 3.65 -0.53
C MET A 1 -6.10 2.70 -1.68
N ASP A 2 -5.74 1.43 -1.52
CA ASP A 2 -6.17 0.37 -2.41
C ASP A 2 -7.63 0.00 -2.10
N PHE A 3 -8.41 -0.31 -3.14
CA PHE A 3 -9.83 -0.53 -2.98
C PHE A 3 -10.40 -1.52 -4.00
N ARG A 4 -11.27 -2.42 -3.53
CA ARG A 4 -12.20 -3.18 -4.39
C ARG A 4 -13.36 -3.73 -3.55
N ASN A 5 -14.59 -3.38 -3.90
CA ASN A 5 -15.80 -3.86 -3.22
C ASN A 5 -15.84 -3.59 -1.70
N ARG A 6 -15.28 -2.47 -1.22
CA ARG A 6 -15.22 -2.09 0.20
C ARG A 6 -15.96 -0.80 0.55
N GLU A 7 -17.04 -0.48 -0.16
CA GLU A 7 -17.68 0.85 -0.08
C GLU A 7 -18.13 1.21 1.35
N SER A 8 -18.64 0.25 2.12
CA SER A 8 -19.01 0.45 3.53
C SER A 8 -17.80 0.84 4.37
N HIS A 9 -16.65 0.17 4.19
CA HIS A 9 -15.43 0.48 4.92
C HIS A 9 -14.89 1.85 4.54
N LEU A 10 -14.87 2.19 3.25
CA LEU A 10 -14.43 3.50 2.79
C LEU A 10 -15.28 4.62 3.39
N LYS A 11 -16.61 4.43 3.48
CA LYS A 11 -17.49 5.41 4.13
C LYS A 11 -17.14 5.59 5.61
N ILE A 12 -16.95 4.50 6.34
CA ILE A 12 -16.55 4.54 7.77
C ILE A 12 -15.18 5.21 7.90
N LEU A 13 -14.21 4.84 7.07
CA LEU A 13 -12.86 5.41 7.09
C LEU A 13 -12.90 6.92 6.84
N LEU A 14 -13.54 7.38 5.76
CA LEU A 14 -13.63 8.81 5.43
C LEU A 14 -14.32 9.62 6.54
N GLN A 15 -15.38 9.08 7.15
CA GLN A 15 -16.08 9.72 8.28
C GLN A 15 -15.17 9.95 9.49
N ASN A 16 -14.18 9.07 9.72
CA ASN A 16 -13.24 9.19 10.83
C ASN A 16 -11.96 9.93 10.45
N LEU A 17 -11.47 9.71 9.22
CA LEU A 17 -10.17 10.19 8.78
C LEU A 17 -10.16 11.68 8.44
N HIS A 18 -11.22 12.23 7.83
CA HIS A 18 -11.25 13.67 7.53
C HIS A 18 -11.13 14.53 8.80
N PRO A 19 -11.98 14.36 9.85
CA PRO A 19 -11.82 15.12 11.09
C PRO A 19 -10.46 14.88 11.77
N PHE A 20 -9.92 13.67 11.68
CA PHE A 20 -8.62 13.31 12.22
C PHE A 20 -7.50 14.12 11.55
N LEU A 21 -7.45 14.18 10.21
CA LEU A 21 -6.43 14.91 9.46
C LEU A 21 -6.61 16.43 9.57
N GLU A 22 -7.84 16.93 9.60
CA GLU A 22 -8.13 18.35 9.80
C GLU A 22 -7.61 18.87 11.14
N LYS A 23 -7.75 18.10 12.23
CA LYS A 23 -7.18 18.43 13.55
C LYS A 23 -5.65 18.52 13.52
N GLN A 24 -4.99 17.76 12.66
CA GLN A 24 -3.53 17.79 12.50
C GLN A 24 -3.04 19.00 11.69
N GLN A 25 -3.96 19.78 11.11
CA GLN A 25 -3.65 20.97 10.31
C GLN A 25 -2.69 20.70 9.15
N ILE A 26 -2.83 19.52 8.52
CA ILE A 26 -2.03 19.12 7.36
C ILE A 26 -2.77 19.46 6.06
N ASP A 27 -2.03 19.80 5.02
CA ASP A 27 -2.54 19.85 3.66
C ASP A 27 -2.55 18.42 3.09
N TYR A 28 -3.73 17.93 2.72
CA TYR A 28 -3.91 16.55 2.29
C TYR A 28 -4.96 16.39 1.20
N SER A 29 -4.81 15.31 0.45
CA SER A 29 -5.82 14.80 -0.48
C SER A 29 -5.92 13.29 -0.33
N ILE A 30 -7.15 12.77 -0.35
CA ILE A 30 -7.40 11.33 -0.30
C ILE A 30 -7.53 10.79 -1.72
N PHE A 31 -6.77 9.74 -2.03
CA PHE A 31 -6.81 9.04 -3.30
C PHE A 31 -7.25 7.59 -3.10
N VAL A 32 -8.37 7.23 -3.72
CA VAL A 32 -8.92 5.88 -3.75
C VAL A 32 -8.65 5.28 -5.12
N VAL A 33 -7.82 4.24 -5.16
CA VAL A 33 -7.43 3.54 -6.39
C VAL A 33 -8.16 2.21 -6.42
N GLU A 34 -9.17 2.13 -7.29
CA GLU A 34 -10.05 0.98 -7.43
C GLU A 34 -9.64 0.11 -8.61
N GLN A 35 -9.42 -1.18 -8.35
CA GLN A 35 -9.13 -2.15 -9.40
C GLN A 35 -10.41 -2.64 -10.08
N ILE A 36 -10.37 -2.82 -11.40
CA ILE A 36 -11.45 -3.50 -12.13
C ILE A 36 -11.79 -4.88 -11.53
N SER A 37 -13.05 -5.29 -11.69
CA SER A 37 -13.49 -6.64 -11.35
C SER A 37 -12.88 -7.70 -12.29
N ASN A 38 -12.99 -8.98 -11.93
CA ASN A 38 -12.54 -10.14 -12.73
C ASN A 38 -11.02 -10.24 -12.97
N SER A 39 -10.21 -9.62 -12.12
CA SER A 39 -8.77 -9.84 -12.03
C SER A 39 -8.37 -10.19 -10.60
N THR A 40 -7.22 -10.84 -10.42
CA THR A 40 -6.64 -11.09 -9.09
C THR A 40 -6.25 -9.75 -8.46
N PHE A 41 -6.58 -9.55 -7.19
CA PHE A 41 -6.25 -8.29 -6.50
C PHE A 41 -4.73 -8.10 -6.43
N ASN A 42 -4.25 -6.88 -6.68
CA ASN A 42 -2.85 -6.53 -6.57
C ASN A 42 -2.69 -5.19 -5.83
N LYS A 43 -2.67 -5.28 -4.50
CA LYS A 43 -2.56 -4.13 -3.58
C LYS A 43 -1.35 -3.26 -3.91
N ALA A 44 -0.18 -3.86 -4.00
CA ALA A 44 1.08 -3.17 -4.24
C ALA A 44 1.08 -2.36 -5.55
N LYS A 45 0.54 -2.95 -6.63
CA LYS A 45 0.44 -2.25 -7.92
C LYS A 45 -0.57 -1.10 -7.89
N LEU A 46 -1.65 -1.20 -7.10
CA LEU A 46 -2.57 -0.08 -6.87
C LEU A 46 -1.92 1.05 -6.08
N MET A 47 -1.04 0.73 -5.11
CA MET A 47 -0.27 1.75 -4.39
C MET A 47 0.69 2.50 -5.32
N ASN A 48 1.40 1.78 -6.20
CA ASN A 48 2.23 2.41 -7.24
C ASN A 48 1.40 3.30 -8.18
N ALA A 49 0.27 2.81 -8.68
CA ALA A 49 -0.61 3.60 -9.54
C ALA A 49 -1.14 4.86 -8.82
N GLY A 50 -1.51 4.74 -7.54
CA GLY A 50 -1.94 5.86 -6.70
C GLY A 50 -0.86 6.92 -6.54
N PHE A 51 0.38 6.50 -6.25
CA PHE A 51 1.53 7.41 -6.21
C PHE A 51 1.73 8.14 -7.53
N ILE A 52 1.71 7.42 -8.65
CA ILE A 52 1.93 7.99 -9.98
C ILE A 52 0.84 9.01 -10.32
N GLU A 53 -0.44 8.71 -10.09
CA GLU A 53 -1.52 9.64 -10.40
C GLU A 53 -1.57 10.84 -9.44
N ALA A 54 -1.37 10.63 -8.14
CA ALA A 54 -1.35 11.71 -7.17
C ALA A 54 -0.22 12.72 -7.46
N SER A 55 0.96 12.23 -7.86
CA SER A 55 2.13 13.06 -8.19
C SER A 55 1.93 13.91 -9.46
N LYS A 56 0.96 13.58 -10.34
CA LYS A 56 0.62 14.42 -11.50
C LYS A 56 -0.27 15.60 -11.12
N MET A 57 -0.97 15.51 -9.98
CA MET A 57 -1.95 16.51 -9.56
C MET A 57 -1.31 17.60 -8.69
N TYR A 58 -0.32 17.23 -7.89
CA TYR A 58 0.34 18.13 -6.97
C TYR A 58 1.72 17.60 -6.57
N ASP A 59 2.61 18.49 -6.14
CA ASP A 59 3.96 18.15 -5.68
C ASP A 59 3.90 17.74 -4.20
N TRP A 60 3.47 16.51 -3.94
CA TRP A 60 3.30 15.98 -2.59
C TRP A 60 4.65 15.58 -1.97
N ASP A 61 4.97 16.13 -0.80
CA ASP A 61 6.18 15.75 -0.04
C ASP A 61 6.07 14.34 0.58
N CYS A 62 4.85 13.96 0.97
CA CYS A 62 4.59 12.78 1.79
C CYS A 62 3.44 11.94 1.26
N PHE A 63 3.62 10.62 1.27
CA PHE A 63 2.62 9.65 0.86
C PHE A 63 2.29 8.72 2.02
N ILE A 64 0.99 8.62 2.34
CA ILE A 64 0.45 7.68 3.31
C ILE A 64 -0.26 6.55 2.55
N PHE A 65 0.36 5.38 2.49
CA PHE A 65 -0.26 4.16 1.98
C PHE A 65 -1.10 3.56 3.10
N HIS A 66 -2.36 3.24 2.81
CA HIS A 66 -3.35 3.05 3.85
C HIS A 66 -4.40 2.02 3.41
N ASP A 67 -4.49 0.92 4.17
CA ASP A 67 -5.53 -0.09 4.03
C ASP A 67 -6.90 0.50 4.41
N VAL A 68 -7.94 0.24 3.63
CA VAL A 68 -9.26 0.88 3.82
C VAL A 68 -9.99 0.46 5.11
N ASP A 69 -9.52 -0.59 5.78
CA ASP A 69 -10.13 -1.18 6.98
C ASP A 69 -9.46 -0.75 8.30
N LEU A 70 -8.52 0.19 8.29
CA LEU A 70 -7.80 0.61 9.50
C LEU A 70 -8.17 2.05 9.92
N ILE A 71 -8.51 2.26 11.18
CA ILE A 71 -8.85 3.58 11.72
C ILE A 71 -7.84 3.92 12.83
N PRO A 72 -7.13 5.06 12.77
CA PRO A 72 -6.21 5.47 13.84
C PRO A 72 -6.99 5.77 15.12
N GLU A 73 -6.49 5.31 16.27
CA GLU A 73 -7.15 5.49 17.57
C GLU A 73 -6.63 6.72 18.35
N ASN A 74 -5.54 7.34 17.91
CA ASN A 74 -4.86 8.42 18.64
C ASN A 74 -4.43 9.55 17.69
N ASP A 75 -4.94 10.76 17.94
CA ASP A 75 -4.66 11.98 17.15
C ASP A 75 -3.18 12.38 17.15
N GLN A 76 -2.36 11.85 18.07
CA GLN A 76 -0.90 12.05 18.11
C GLN A 76 -0.15 11.20 17.07
N ASN A 77 -0.83 10.28 16.39
CA ASN A 77 -0.29 9.58 15.23
C ASN A 77 -0.36 10.50 14.01
N ILE A 78 0.62 11.38 13.88
CA ILE A 78 0.67 12.42 12.85
C ILE A 78 0.88 11.81 11.45
N TYR A 79 -0.04 12.09 10.52
CA TYR A 79 -0.02 11.64 9.13
C TYR A 79 0.92 12.52 8.30
N SER A 80 2.19 12.48 8.67
CA SER A 80 3.30 13.15 8.01
C SER A 80 4.49 12.19 7.90
N CYS A 81 5.45 12.55 7.05
CA CYS A 81 6.64 11.74 6.82
C CYS A 81 7.78 12.26 7.69
N PRO A 82 8.32 11.44 8.61
CA PRO A 82 9.57 11.78 9.28
C PRO A 82 10.77 11.53 8.33
N GLU A 83 11.98 11.69 8.83
CA GLU A 83 13.20 11.49 8.04
C GLU A 83 13.28 10.08 7.41
N ASN A 84 12.86 9.03 8.12
CA ASN A 84 12.89 7.65 7.62
C ASN A 84 11.46 7.11 7.38
N PRO A 85 11.22 6.19 6.43
CA PRO A 85 9.90 5.57 6.26
C PRO A 85 9.33 5.05 7.59
N ARG A 86 8.05 5.29 7.83
CA ARG A 86 7.40 4.97 9.11
C ARG A 86 6.29 3.93 8.93
N HIS A 87 6.37 2.87 9.72
CA HIS A 87 5.23 1.97 9.94
C HIS A 87 4.30 2.63 10.95
N MET A 88 3.11 3.04 10.52
CA MET A 88 2.17 3.79 11.35
C MET A 88 1.25 2.88 12.16
N SER A 89 0.77 1.78 11.58
CA SER A 89 -0.17 0.85 12.21
C SER A 89 0.52 -0.30 12.95
N VAL A 90 1.24 0.03 14.02
CA VAL A 90 2.05 -0.93 14.78
C VAL A 90 1.19 -1.90 15.59
N TYR A 91 0.16 -1.38 16.26
CA TYR A 91 -0.69 -2.16 17.16
C TYR A 91 -2.13 -2.16 16.64
N VAL A 92 -2.49 -3.20 15.91
CA VAL A 92 -3.82 -3.30 15.28
C VAL A 92 -4.72 -4.22 16.10
N SER A 93 -5.99 -3.83 16.29
CA SER A 93 -6.95 -4.57 17.11
C SER A 93 -7.14 -6.03 16.67
N LYS A 94 -7.06 -6.33 15.36
CA LYS A 94 -7.17 -7.71 14.83
C LYS A 94 -6.01 -8.63 15.23
N PHE A 95 -4.90 -8.04 15.68
CA PHE A 95 -3.74 -8.72 16.21
C PHE A 95 -3.64 -8.53 17.74
N ASN A 96 -4.76 -8.26 18.41
CA ASN A 96 -4.81 -7.99 19.85
C ASN A 96 -3.87 -6.87 20.31
N TYR A 97 -3.63 -5.87 19.44
CA TYR A 97 -2.68 -4.80 19.69
C TYR A 97 -1.25 -5.29 19.94
N GLU A 98 -0.87 -6.43 19.35
CA GLU A 98 0.50 -6.93 19.33
C GLU A 98 1.11 -6.73 17.94
N LEU A 99 2.42 -6.46 17.91
CA LEU A 99 3.17 -6.41 16.67
C LEU A 99 3.44 -7.84 16.19
N PRO A 100 2.88 -8.30 15.05
CA PRO A 100 2.96 -9.71 14.67
C PRO A 100 4.40 -10.22 14.47
N TYR A 101 5.26 -9.37 13.90
CA TYR A 101 6.69 -9.62 13.75
C TYR A 101 7.43 -8.31 13.45
N SER A 102 8.73 -8.25 13.74
CA SER A 102 9.51 -7.00 13.70
C SER A 102 9.61 -6.35 12.31
N ARG A 103 9.52 -7.13 11.24
CA ARG A 103 9.66 -6.68 9.84
C ARG A 103 8.35 -6.29 9.15
N ILE A 104 7.22 -6.38 9.84
CA ILE A 104 5.93 -6.03 9.24
C ILE A 104 5.91 -4.55 8.81
N MET A 105 5.44 -4.31 7.59
CA MET A 105 5.32 -2.99 6.96
C MET A 105 3.98 -2.84 6.22
N GLY A 106 2.95 -3.55 6.69
CA GLY A 106 1.59 -3.51 6.15
C GLY A 106 0.66 -2.60 6.93
N GLY A 107 -0.59 -2.47 6.47
CA GLY A 107 -1.59 -1.61 7.10
C GLY A 107 -1.47 -0.15 6.67
N VAL A 108 -0.78 0.67 7.47
CA VAL A 108 -0.58 2.09 7.22
C VAL A 108 0.90 2.45 7.30
N VAL A 109 1.41 3.07 6.23
CA VAL A 109 2.82 3.40 6.05
C VAL A 109 2.96 4.83 5.54
N ALA A 110 3.86 5.60 6.17
CA ALA A 110 4.27 6.92 5.67
C ALA A 110 5.66 6.85 5.04
N ILE A 111 5.80 7.43 3.85
CA ILE A 111 7.08 7.54 3.14
C ILE A 111 7.12 8.79 2.26
N SER A 112 8.26 9.49 2.26
CA SER A 112 8.43 10.66 1.40
C SER A 112 8.41 10.28 -0.08
N GLY A 113 8.00 11.20 -0.95
CA GLY A 113 7.98 10.93 -2.38
C GLY A 113 9.36 10.52 -2.92
N LYS A 114 10.42 11.18 -2.41
CA LYS A 114 11.82 10.85 -2.72
C LYS A 114 12.18 9.40 -2.33
N HIS A 115 11.86 8.98 -1.11
CA HIS A 115 12.19 7.63 -0.64
C HIS A 115 11.38 6.56 -1.37
N PHE A 116 10.13 6.86 -1.72
CA PHE A 116 9.32 5.96 -2.52
C PHE A 116 9.91 5.76 -3.94
N VAL A 117 10.41 6.82 -4.57
CA VAL A 117 11.13 6.72 -5.85
C VAL A 117 12.44 5.91 -5.69
N GLU A 118 13.22 6.17 -4.65
CA GLU A 118 14.51 5.49 -4.41
C GLU A 118 14.38 3.98 -4.13
N THR A 119 13.25 3.57 -3.55
CA THR A 119 12.89 2.16 -3.37
C THR A 119 12.29 1.52 -4.64
N ASN A 120 12.12 2.28 -5.72
CA ASN A 120 11.34 1.91 -6.91
C ASN A 120 9.90 1.48 -6.54
N GLY A 121 9.32 2.04 -5.47
CA GLY A 121 8.01 1.69 -4.95
C GLY A 121 7.82 0.20 -4.61
N TYR A 122 6.56 -0.24 -4.56
CA TYR A 122 6.20 -1.63 -4.28
C TYR A 122 6.47 -2.55 -5.49
N SER A 123 6.60 -3.86 -5.27
CA SER A 123 6.63 -4.85 -6.36
C SER A 123 5.29 -4.93 -7.08
N ASN A 124 5.29 -4.99 -8.42
CA ASN A 124 4.06 -5.21 -9.20
C ASN A 124 3.69 -6.70 -9.31
N SER A 125 4.48 -7.60 -8.75
CA SER A 125 4.44 -9.05 -9.03
C SER A 125 3.60 -9.86 -8.03
N TYR A 126 3.11 -9.24 -6.96
CA TYR A 126 2.30 -9.91 -5.93
C TYR A 126 0.82 -9.93 -6.32
N TRP A 127 0.39 -11.04 -6.90
CA TRP A 127 -0.99 -11.29 -7.28
C TRP A 127 -1.69 -12.16 -6.24
N GLY A 128 -2.67 -11.57 -5.55
CA GLY A 128 -3.40 -12.20 -4.45
C GLY A 128 -2.86 -11.77 -3.10
N TRP A 129 -3.23 -12.52 -2.06
CA TRP A 129 -2.91 -12.15 -0.68
C TRP A 129 -1.49 -12.57 -0.29
N GLY A 130 -0.71 -11.62 0.20
CA GLY A 130 0.50 -11.82 0.99
C GLY A 130 1.82 -11.49 0.28
N GLY A 131 2.81 -11.11 1.08
CA GLY A 131 4.22 -10.96 0.72
C GLY A 131 4.64 -9.58 0.21
N GLU A 132 3.71 -8.76 -0.25
CA GLU A 132 3.97 -7.45 -0.86
C GLU A 132 4.47 -6.41 0.14
N ASP A 133 3.92 -6.40 1.35
CA ASP A 133 4.32 -5.49 2.43
C ASP A 133 5.72 -5.88 2.97
N ASP A 134 6.02 -7.19 3.05
CA ASP A 134 7.33 -7.71 3.45
C ASP A 134 8.42 -7.46 2.38
N ASP A 135 8.05 -7.60 1.10
CA ASP A 135 8.91 -7.20 -0.03
C ASP A 135 9.24 -5.70 0.06
N PHE A 136 8.24 -4.85 0.33
CA PHE A 136 8.46 -3.42 0.48
C PHE A 136 9.37 -3.07 1.67
N TYR A 137 9.22 -3.76 2.82
CA TYR A 137 10.18 -3.65 3.92
C TYR A 137 11.61 -3.96 3.45
N ASN A 138 11.79 -5.06 2.71
CA ASN A 138 13.11 -5.46 2.20
C ASN A 138 13.67 -4.43 1.22
N ARG A 139 12.84 -3.78 0.40
CA ARG A 139 13.27 -2.69 -0.49
C ARG A 139 13.75 -1.48 0.28
N ILE A 140 13.00 -1.07 1.31
CA ILE A 140 13.37 0.06 2.18
C ILE A 140 14.73 -0.21 2.84
N VAL A 141 14.84 -1.34 3.54
CA VAL A 141 16.00 -1.61 4.41
C VAL A 141 17.20 -2.12 3.64
N TYR A 142 17.01 -3.09 2.74
CA TYR A 142 18.11 -3.77 2.06
C TYR A 142 18.35 -3.28 0.64
N GLY A 143 17.34 -2.68 -0.01
CA GLY A 143 17.46 -2.13 -1.36
C GLY A 143 17.97 -0.69 -1.36
N ALA A 144 17.33 0.19 -0.58
CA ALA A 144 17.65 1.61 -0.51
C ALA A 144 18.51 1.99 0.71
N GLY A 145 18.58 1.13 1.73
CA GLY A 145 19.43 1.37 2.90
C GLY A 145 18.83 2.32 3.95
N PHE A 146 17.51 2.53 3.92
CA PHE A 146 16.79 3.31 4.92
C PHE A 146 16.45 2.48 6.16
N GLU A 147 16.12 3.15 7.25
CA GLU A 147 15.57 2.50 8.43
C GLU A 147 14.04 2.59 8.43
N VAL A 148 13.37 1.61 9.03
CA VAL A 148 11.93 1.70 9.30
C VAL A 148 11.73 2.20 10.71
N THR A 149 11.07 3.35 10.84
CA THR A 149 10.74 3.94 12.14
C THR A 149 9.32 3.60 12.58
N ARG A 150 9.11 3.63 13.89
CA ARG A 150 7.80 3.49 14.55
C ARG A 150 7.72 4.53 15.66
N TYR A 151 6.52 4.91 16.06
CA TYR A 151 6.35 5.74 17.25
C TYR A 151 6.92 5.04 18.49
N SER A 152 7.52 5.82 19.39
CA SER A 152 7.87 5.33 20.72
C SER A 152 6.62 5.20 21.58
N GLY A 153 6.48 4.08 22.27
CA GLY A 153 5.32 3.79 23.11
C GLY A 153 4.20 3.06 22.36
N ASP A 154 3.27 2.56 23.15
CA ASP A 154 2.26 1.56 22.82
C ASP A 154 0.91 2.19 22.45
N GLU A 155 0.65 3.44 22.82
CA GLU A 155 -0.66 4.09 22.65
C GLU A 155 -0.80 4.88 21.34
N ILE A 156 0.28 5.45 20.82
CA ILE A 156 0.21 6.31 19.62
C ILE A 156 -0.08 5.50 18.34
N PRO A 157 0.62 4.38 18.05
CA PRO A 157 0.45 3.69 16.79
C PRO A 157 -0.66 2.61 16.83
N LYS A 158 -1.72 2.84 17.62
CA LYS A 158 -2.89 1.96 17.69
C LYS A 158 -3.89 2.22 16.58
N TYR A 159 -4.40 1.13 16.00
CA TYR A 159 -5.42 1.16 14.97
C TYR A 159 -6.54 0.16 15.26
N LYS A 160 -7.77 0.60 15.02
CA LYS A 160 -8.94 -0.28 15.00
C LYS A 160 -9.09 -0.87 13.60
N SER A 161 -9.17 -2.19 13.50
CA SER A 161 -9.56 -2.87 12.26
C SER A 161 -11.08 -2.93 12.17
N ILE A 162 -11.63 -2.60 10.99
CA ILE A 162 -13.03 -2.85 10.66
C ILE A 162 -13.16 -4.33 10.29
N ASP A 163 -13.98 -5.07 11.04
CA ASP A 163 -14.11 -6.51 10.85
C ASP A 163 -14.70 -6.87 9.48
N HIS A 164 -14.08 -7.85 8.83
CA HIS A 164 -14.59 -8.42 7.60
C HIS A 164 -14.15 -9.87 7.38
N GLY A 165 -14.96 -10.64 6.63
CA GLY A 165 -14.54 -11.93 6.13
C GLY A 165 -13.41 -11.81 5.10
N ARG A 166 -12.81 -12.93 4.67
CA ARG A 166 -11.83 -12.90 3.58
C ARG A 166 -12.46 -12.35 2.30
N ASP A 167 -11.72 -11.48 1.62
CA ASP A 167 -12.13 -10.94 0.33
C ASP A 167 -12.30 -12.07 -0.70
N GLN A 168 -13.50 -12.17 -1.27
CA GLN A 168 -13.76 -13.10 -2.36
C GLN A 168 -12.85 -12.75 -3.54
N GLY A 169 -12.13 -13.75 -4.06
CA GLY A 169 -11.17 -13.58 -5.15
C GLY A 169 -9.81 -12.98 -4.75
N ASN A 170 -9.50 -12.86 -3.46
CA ASN A 170 -8.15 -12.55 -2.96
C ASN A 170 -7.51 -13.80 -2.34
N HIS A 171 -7.28 -14.82 -3.16
CA HIS A 171 -6.68 -16.08 -2.71
C HIS A 171 -5.22 -15.87 -2.29
N ALA A 172 -4.73 -16.72 -1.38
CA ALA A 172 -3.33 -16.70 -0.97
C ALA A 172 -2.42 -16.87 -2.20
N ASN A 173 -1.43 -15.99 -2.33
CA ASN A 173 -0.48 -16.04 -3.43
C ASN A 173 0.48 -17.23 -3.24
N PRO A 174 0.50 -18.24 -4.13
CA PRO A 174 1.40 -19.39 -3.98
C PRO A 174 2.87 -19.03 -4.23
N CYS A 175 3.14 -17.85 -4.80
CA CYS A 175 4.46 -17.41 -5.22
C CYS A 175 5.18 -16.47 -4.24
N VAL A 176 4.60 -16.21 -3.06
CA VAL A 176 5.16 -15.28 -2.06
C VAL A 176 6.65 -15.53 -1.83
N PHE A 177 7.01 -16.75 -1.45
CA PHE A 177 8.40 -17.10 -1.14
C PHE A 177 9.29 -17.04 -2.38
N THR A 178 8.79 -17.50 -3.53
CA THR A 178 9.56 -17.54 -4.79
C THR A 178 9.93 -16.14 -5.27
N ILE A 179 8.99 -15.19 -5.17
CA ILE A 179 9.23 -13.80 -5.57
C ILE A 179 10.14 -13.11 -4.53
N MET A 180 9.89 -13.36 -3.24
CA MET A 180 10.59 -12.71 -2.14
C MET A 180 12.07 -13.08 -2.04
N GLU A 181 12.44 -14.32 -2.40
CA GLU A 181 13.85 -14.72 -2.49
C GLU A 181 14.67 -13.83 -3.43
N ASP A 182 14.01 -13.26 -4.44
CA ASP A 182 14.64 -12.46 -5.49
C ASP A 182 14.48 -10.94 -5.28
N THR A 183 13.80 -10.48 -4.22
CA THR A 183 13.51 -9.05 -3.96
C THR A 183 14.73 -8.16 -4.11
N ARG A 184 15.87 -8.57 -3.52
CA ARG A 184 17.13 -7.79 -3.52
C ARG A 184 17.66 -7.48 -4.92
N PHE A 185 17.36 -8.33 -5.90
CA PHE A 185 17.77 -8.14 -7.29
C PHE A 185 16.63 -7.55 -8.12
N ARG A 186 15.40 -8.02 -7.91
CA ARG A 186 14.21 -7.61 -8.66
C ARG A 186 13.77 -6.18 -8.42
N TYR A 187 13.98 -5.63 -7.22
CA TYR A 187 13.42 -4.32 -6.90
C TYR A 187 13.89 -3.21 -7.85
N ARG A 188 15.04 -3.39 -8.54
CA ARG A 188 15.55 -2.43 -9.53
C ARG A 188 14.81 -2.47 -10.88
N CYS A 189 14.15 -3.58 -11.21
CA CYS A 189 13.47 -3.77 -12.49
C CYS A 189 11.96 -4.05 -12.35
N ASP A 190 11.46 -4.27 -11.14
CA ASP A 190 10.05 -4.47 -10.82
C ASP A 190 9.60 -3.45 -9.78
N GLY A 191 8.78 -2.48 -10.19
CA GLY A 191 8.25 -1.43 -9.32
C GLY A 191 7.70 -0.23 -10.09
N LEU A 192 7.89 0.99 -9.59
CA LEU A 192 7.45 2.23 -10.24
C LEU A 192 7.91 2.33 -11.70
N SER A 193 9.17 2.01 -11.95
CA SER A 193 9.80 2.05 -13.28
C SER A 193 9.10 1.19 -14.35
N ASN A 194 8.30 0.19 -13.97
CA ASN A 194 7.60 -0.68 -14.91
C ASN A 194 6.11 -0.92 -14.56
N CYS A 195 5.53 -0.03 -13.74
CA CYS A 195 4.15 -0.12 -13.29
C CYS A 195 3.16 0.26 -14.41
N ASN A 196 2.78 -0.73 -15.22
CA ASN A 196 1.81 -0.54 -16.29
C ASN A 196 0.37 -0.78 -15.81
N TYR A 197 -0.51 0.18 -16.08
CA TYR A 197 -1.94 0.11 -15.82
C TYR A 197 -2.69 1.01 -16.83
N LYS A 198 -4.01 0.89 -16.88
CA LYS A 198 -4.88 1.80 -17.66
C LYS A 198 -5.87 2.49 -16.73
N ILE A 199 -5.97 3.81 -16.84
CA ILE A 199 -7.07 4.57 -16.22
C ILE A 199 -8.34 4.30 -17.03
N ILE A 200 -9.33 3.68 -16.40
CA ILE A 200 -10.67 3.50 -16.97
C ILE A 200 -11.51 4.76 -16.71
N SER A 201 -11.42 5.32 -15.50
CA SER A 201 -12.00 6.63 -15.19
C SER A 201 -11.24 7.33 -14.06
N SER A 202 -11.30 8.66 -14.07
CA SER A 202 -10.81 9.52 -12.99
C SER A 202 -11.92 10.50 -12.62
N THR A 203 -12.32 10.49 -11.34
CA THR A 203 -13.42 11.31 -10.83
C THR A 203 -12.99 12.02 -9.56
N ILE A 204 -13.08 13.35 -9.55
CA ILE A 204 -12.93 14.15 -8.33
C ILE A 204 -14.28 14.12 -7.59
N LYS A 205 -14.32 13.51 -6.41
CA LYS A 205 -15.49 13.53 -5.53
C LYS A 205 -15.25 14.53 -4.40
N HIS A 206 -16.32 14.86 -3.68
CA HIS A 206 -16.24 15.85 -2.60
C HIS A 206 -15.24 15.48 -1.50
N LEU A 207 -15.13 14.19 -1.15
CA LEU A 207 -14.30 13.70 -0.05
C LEU A 207 -13.00 13.02 -0.50
N TYR A 208 -12.88 12.66 -1.79
CA TYR A 208 -11.71 11.95 -2.29
C TYR A 208 -11.61 12.01 -3.81
N ASN A 209 -10.42 11.80 -4.33
CA ASN A 209 -10.16 11.54 -5.74
C ASN A 209 -10.25 10.04 -6.00
N HIS A 210 -11.00 9.66 -7.03
CA HIS A 210 -11.25 8.26 -7.38
C HIS A 210 -10.61 7.93 -8.72
N PHE A 211 -9.75 6.93 -8.73
CA PHE A 211 -9.17 6.37 -9.95
C PHE A 211 -9.63 4.93 -10.11
N PHE A 212 -10.37 4.65 -11.17
CA PHE A 212 -10.77 3.29 -11.53
C PHE A 212 -9.81 2.76 -12.59
N VAL A 213 -9.10 1.66 -12.29
CA VAL A 213 -7.92 1.24 -13.06
C VAL A 213 -7.94 -0.25 -13.42
N ASP A 214 -7.45 -0.56 -14.63
CA ASP A 214 -7.08 -1.91 -15.05
C ASP A 214 -5.58 -2.11 -14.83
N VAL A 215 -5.24 -3.07 -13.96
CA VAL A 215 -3.86 -3.40 -13.61
C VAL A 215 -3.18 -4.35 -14.60
N LEU A 216 -3.81 -4.69 -15.72
CA LEU A 216 -3.22 -5.45 -16.82
C LEU A 216 -2.61 -6.78 -16.34
N GLU A 217 -3.41 -7.59 -15.64
CA GLU A 217 -2.95 -8.82 -14.99
C GLU A 217 -2.26 -9.77 -15.97
N LYS A 218 -2.89 -9.99 -17.13
CA LYS A 218 -2.37 -10.92 -18.15
C LYS A 218 -0.98 -10.52 -18.61
N GLU A 219 -0.80 -9.28 -19.04
CA GLU A 219 0.47 -8.75 -19.52
C GLU A 219 1.54 -8.73 -18.42
N SER A 220 1.13 -8.47 -17.18
CA SER A 220 2.03 -8.45 -16.03
C SER A 220 2.55 -9.85 -15.69
N ARG A 221 1.67 -10.86 -15.73
CA ARG A 221 2.05 -12.26 -15.49
C ARG A 221 2.91 -12.79 -16.63
N GLU A 222 2.56 -12.52 -17.89
CA GLU A 222 3.37 -12.91 -19.05
C GLU A 222 4.80 -12.37 -18.95
N ARG A 223 4.97 -11.12 -18.49
CA ARG A 223 6.28 -10.54 -18.22
C ARG A 223 7.01 -11.28 -17.10
N LEU A 224 6.35 -11.48 -15.96
CA LEU A 224 6.93 -12.19 -14.82
C LEU A 224 7.39 -13.61 -15.22
N HIS A 225 6.59 -14.34 -16.00
CA HIS A 225 6.92 -15.69 -16.47
C HIS A 225 8.12 -15.73 -17.41
N ALA A 226 8.32 -14.67 -18.19
CA ALA A 226 9.44 -14.55 -19.11
C ALA A 226 10.77 -14.31 -18.38
N GLU A 227 10.74 -13.80 -17.15
CA GLU A 227 11.95 -13.47 -16.38
C GLU A 227 12.68 -14.72 -15.86
N LYS A 228 11.94 -15.67 -15.29
CA LYS A 228 12.52 -16.94 -14.78
C LYS A 228 11.52 -18.09 -14.88
N LYS A 229 12.05 -19.30 -15.14
CA LYS A 229 11.26 -20.55 -15.21
C LYS A 229 10.48 -20.85 -13.93
N VAL A 230 11.02 -20.48 -12.76
CA VAL A 230 10.38 -20.72 -11.47
C VAL A 230 9.08 -19.92 -11.30
N TYR A 231 8.92 -18.81 -12.03
CA TYR A 231 7.72 -17.98 -11.94
C TYR A 231 6.57 -18.42 -12.85
N LYS A 232 6.71 -19.51 -13.63
CA LYS A 232 5.66 -19.96 -14.55
C LYS A 232 4.32 -20.31 -13.90
N ASN A 233 4.33 -20.58 -12.60
CA ASN A 233 3.14 -20.87 -11.81
C ASN A 233 2.68 -19.68 -10.94
N CYS A 234 3.39 -18.56 -11.06
CA CYS A 234 2.92 -17.24 -10.71
C CYS A 234 2.13 -16.70 -11.91
#